data_AF-A0A356UCX0-F1
#
_entry.id   AF-A0A356UCX0-F1
#
_cell.length_a   1.000
_cell.length_b   1.000
_cell.length_c   1.000
_cell.angle_alpha   90.00
_cell.angle_beta   90.00
_cell.angle_gamma   90.00
#
_symmetry.space_group_name_H-M   'P 1'
#
loop_
_entity.id
_entity.type
_entity.pdbx_description
1 polymer ?
#
loop_
_entity_poly.entity_id
_entity_poly.type
_entity_poly.pdbx_seq_one_letter_code
_entity_poly.pdbx_strand_id
1 'polypeptide(L)' 'VFFLMEKLGLGTTEANNYFNKKAGMLGLSGVSNDLRDILEAAASGNERAQTALDVYYNRVKGYIGNYMAKLNGCDCLVFT' A
#
# COMPACT_ATOMS: atom_id res chain seq x y z
N VAL A 1 0.27 15.76 0.21
CA VAL A 1 -1.18 16.03 0.05
C VAL A 1 -1.40 17.36 -0.63
N PHE A 2 -1.02 18.50 -0.04
CA PHE A 2 -1.25 19.84 -0.62
C PHE A 2 -0.75 20.03 -2.05
N PHE A 3 0.47 19.56 -2.37
CA PHE A 3 1.00 19.60 -3.74
C PHE A 3 0.09 18.93 -4.77
N LEU A 4 -0.43 17.73 -4.46
CA LEU A 4 -1.33 17.00 -5.37
C LEU A 4 -2.68 17.69 -5.48
N MET A 5 -3.21 18.24 -4.38
CA MET A 5 -4.46 18.99 -4.40
C MET A 5 -4.37 20.21 -5.31
N GLU A 6 -3.29 20.97 -5.21
CA GLU A 6 -3.06 22.13 -6.06
C GLU A 6 -2.87 21.73 -7.53
N LYS A 7 -2.05 20.71 -7.80
CA LYS A 7 -1.77 20.28 -9.18
C LYS A 7 -2.96 19.64 -9.90
N LEU A 8 -3.85 19.00 -9.17
CA LEU A 8 -5.01 18.30 -9.72
C LEU A 8 -6.32 19.09 -9.53
N GLY A 9 -6.26 20.29 -8.93
CA GLY A 9 -7.42 21.12 -8.63
C GLY A 9 -8.42 20.47 -7.67
N LEU A 10 -7.95 19.60 -6.76
CA LEU A 10 -8.82 18.84 -5.87
C LEU A 10 -9.16 19.64 -4.61
N GLY A 11 -10.46 19.82 -4.36
CA GLY A 11 -10.98 20.23 -3.06
C GLY A 11 -10.75 19.15 -1.99
N THR A 12 -10.98 19.48 -0.72
CA THR A 12 -10.74 18.55 0.42
C THR A 12 -11.50 17.24 0.28
N THR A 13 -12.79 17.29 -0.09
CA THR A 13 -13.62 16.11 -0.30
C THR A 13 -13.12 15.25 -1.46
N GLU A 14 -12.70 15.89 -2.56
CA GLU A 14 -12.19 15.19 -3.74
C GLU A 14 -10.83 14.57 -3.47
N ALA A 15 -9.96 15.25 -2.73
CA ALA A 15 -8.69 14.72 -2.26
C ALA A 15 -8.91 13.51 -1.36
N ASN A 16 -9.85 13.59 -0.42
CA ASN A 16 -10.21 12.46 0.45
C ASN A 16 -10.68 11.26 -0.38
N ASN A 17 -11.56 11.49 -1.36
CA ASN A 17 -12.01 10.44 -2.27
C ASN A 17 -10.87 9.87 -3.10
N TYR A 18 -9.98 10.73 -3.62
CA TYR A 18 -8.83 10.33 -4.42
C TYR A 18 -7.91 9.39 -3.62
N PHE A 19 -7.50 9.79 -2.40
CA PHE A 19 -6.61 8.98 -1.58
C PHE A 19 -7.26 7.69 -1.07
N ASN A 20 -8.57 7.69 -0.78
CA ASN A 20 -9.25 6.50 -0.28
C ASN A 20 -9.70 5.52 -1.38
N LYS A 21 -9.92 5.99 -2.61
CA LYS A 21 -10.51 5.18 -3.69
C LYS A 21 -9.59 4.95 -4.88
N LYS A 22 -8.52 5.74 -5.05
CA LYS A 22 -7.64 5.69 -6.24
C LYS A 22 -6.15 5.52 -5.90
N ALA A 23 -5.77 5.54 -4.63
CA ALA A 23 -4.38 5.38 -4.20
C ALA A 23 -4.09 3.96 -3.70
N GLY A 24 -3.07 3.79 -2.87
CA GLY A 24 -2.71 2.52 -2.25
C GLY A 24 -2.34 1.44 -3.27
N MET A 25 -2.78 0.21 -3.01
CA MET A 25 -2.50 -0.95 -3.86
C MET A 25 -3.07 -0.80 -5.26
N LEU A 26 -4.28 -0.26 -5.39
CA LEU A 26 -4.88 0.05 -6.69
C LEU A 26 -4.06 1.08 -7.47
N GLY A 27 -3.66 2.17 -6.80
CA GLY A 27 -2.88 3.23 -7.46
C GLY A 27 -1.50 2.77 -7.92
N LEU A 28 -0.82 1.94 -7.12
CA LEU A 28 0.49 1.39 -7.45
C LEU A 28 0.42 0.31 -8.53
N SER A 29 -0.38 -0.73 -8.30
CA SER A 29 -0.49 -1.88 -9.20
C SER A 29 -1.17 -1.52 -10.52
N GLY A 30 -2.16 -0.62 -10.48
CA GLY A 30 -3.07 -0.37 -11.60
C GLY A 30 -4.02 -1.53 -11.90
N VAL A 31 -4.09 -2.54 -11.00
CA VAL A 31 -4.87 -3.77 -11.21
C VAL A 31 -6.14 -3.75 -10.37
N SER A 32 -5.99 -3.83 -9.04
CA SER A 32 -7.10 -3.99 -8.10
C SER A 32 -6.70 -3.42 -6.74
N ASN A 33 -7.67 -3.28 -5.84
CA ASN A 33 -7.39 -3.05 -4.42
C ASN A 33 -7.42 -4.37 -3.60
N ASP A 34 -7.79 -5.48 -4.23
CA ASP A 34 -7.73 -6.82 -3.64
C ASP A 34 -6.32 -7.41 -3.84
N LEU A 35 -5.71 -7.89 -2.76
CA LEU A 35 -4.35 -8.43 -2.80
C LEU A 35 -4.27 -9.72 -3.64
N ARG A 36 -5.36 -10.50 -3.72
CA ARG A 36 -5.40 -11.76 -4.48
C ARG A 36 -5.24 -11.51 -5.97
N ASP A 37 -5.98 -10.54 -6.51
CA ASP A 37 -5.88 -10.15 -7.92
C ASP A 37 -4.47 -9.63 -8.25
N ILE A 38 -3.85 -8.91 -7.32
CA ILE A 38 -2.49 -8.36 -7.50
C ILE A 38 -1.45 -9.48 -7.48
N LEU A 39 -1.60 -10.46 -6.60
CA LEU A 39 -0.74 -11.65 -6.55
C LEU A 39 -0.81 -12.44 -7.85
N GLU A 40 -2.02 -12.66 -8.37
CA GLU A 40 -2.23 -13.34 -9.66
C GLU A 40 -1.62 -12.55 -10.82
N ALA A 41 -1.83 -11.23 -10.86
CA ALA A 41 -1.24 -10.37 -11.87
C ALA A 41 0.30 -10.39 -11.82
N ALA A 42 0.89 -10.31 -10.63
CA ALA A 42 2.34 -10.38 -10.45
C ALA A 42 2.89 -11.75 -10.90
N ALA A 43 2.24 -12.85 -10.51
CA ALA A 43 2.60 -14.20 -10.95
C ALA A 43 2.49 -14.37 -12.48
N SER A 44 1.61 -13.61 -13.12
CA SER A 44 1.43 -13.57 -14.57
C SER A 44 2.41 -12.62 -15.29
N GLY A 45 3.40 -12.06 -14.58
CA GLY A 45 4.44 -11.21 -15.15
C GLY A 45 4.15 -9.70 -15.12
N ASN A 46 3.13 -9.25 -14.41
CA ASN A 46 2.86 -7.82 -14.27
C ASN A 46 3.84 -7.15 -13.29
N GLU A 47 4.84 -6.43 -13.83
CA GLU A 47 5.88 -5.75 -13.05
C GLU A 47 5.33 -4.68 -12.09
N ARG A 48 4.26 -3.97 -12.47
CA ARG A 48 3.64 -2.98 -11.58
C ARG A 48 2.95 -3.64 -10.39
N ALA A 49 2.33 -4.79 -10.61
CA ALA A 49 1.74 -5.58 -9.53
C ALA A 49 2.83 -6.08 -8.57
N GLN A 50 3.93 -6.61 -9.09
CA GLN A 50 5.09 -7.02 -8.28
C GLN A 50 5.64 -5.84 -7.46
N THR A 51 5.83 -4.68 -8.11
CA THR A 51 6.31 -3.47 -7.43
C THR A 51 5.37 -3.04 -6.30
N ALA A 52 4.04 -3.13 -6.51
CA ALA A 52 3.06 -2.81 -5.48
C ALA A 52 3.17 -3.77 -4.27
N LEU A 53 3.38 -5.07 -4.52
CA LEU A 53 3.62 -6.07 -3.47
C LEU A 53 4.89 -5.78 -2.70
N ASP A 54 5.99 -5.43 -3.37
CA ASP A 54 7.26 -5.13 -2.72
C ASP A 54 7.14 -3.92 -1.77
N VAL A 55 6.43 -2.88 -2.21
CA VAL A 55 6.11 -1.71 -1.37
C VAL A 55 5.25 -2.12 -0.17
N TYR A 56 4.23 -2.96 -0.39
CA TYR A 56 3.36 -3.47 0.67
C TYR A 56 4.15 -4.28 1.71
N TYR A 57 4.96 -5.25 1.29
CA TYR A 57 5.79 -6.06 2.17
C TYR A 57 6.81 -5.23 2.93
N ASN A 58 7.43 -4.24 2.29
CA ASN A 58 8.36 -3.36 2.97
C ASN A 58 7.67 -2.56 4.08
N ARG A 59 6.44 -2.08 3.83
CA ARG A 59 5.66 -1.36 4.84
C ARG A 59 5.28 -2.26 6.02
N VAL A 60 4.83 -3.49 5.77
CA VAL A 60 4.52 -4.48 6.82
C VAL A 60 5.76 -4.77 7.67
N LYS A 61 6.91 -5.05 7.03
CA LYS A 61 8.19 -5.25 7.73
C LYS A 61 8.57 -4.04 8.60
N GLY A 62 8.38 -2.83 8.09
CA GLY A 62 8.63 -1.59 8.83
C GLY A 62 7.79 -1.47 10.10
N TYR A 63 6.50 -1.82 10.06
CA TYR A 63 5.64 -1.83 11.25
C TYR A 63 6.06 -2.90 12.25
N ILE A 64 6.35 -4.12 11.78
CA ILE A 64 6.84 -5.21 12.64
C ILE A 64 8.12 -4.77 13.36
N GLY A 65 9.11 -4.26 12.63
CA GLY A 65 10.36 -3.78 13.20
C GLY A 65 10.17 -2.63 14.20
N ASN A 66 9.25 -1.71 13.92
CA ASN A 66 8.93 -0.61 14.84
C ASN A 66 8.39 -1.13 16.19
N TYR A 67 7.51 -2.13 16.16
CA TYR A 67 6.97 -2.71 17.39
C TYR A 67 7.98 -3.60 18.12
N MET A 68 8.75 -4.41 17.39
CA MET A 68 9.84 -5.19 18.00
C MET A 68 10.84 -4.30 18.73
N ALA A 69 11.22 -3.16 18.16
CA ALA A 69 12.10 -2.19 18.79
C ALA A 69 11.49 -1.57 20.07
N LYS A 70 10.19 -1.27 20.06
CA LYS A 70 9.47 -0.69 21.21
C LYS A 70 9.27 -1.68 22.35
N LEU A 71 9.10 -2.97 22.04
CA LEU A 71 8.81 -4.03 23.01
C LEU A 71 10.07 -4.77 23.48
N ASN A 72 11.25 -4.42 22.94
CA ASN A 72 12.52 -5.10 23.20
C ASN A 72 12.50 -6.60 22.83
N GLY A 73 11.89 -6.91 21.69
CA GLY A 73 11.75 -8.28 21.19
C GLY A 73 10.32 -8.63 20.80
N CYS A 74 10.13 -9.90 20.42
CA CYS A 74 8.84 -10.47 20.04
C CYS A 74 8.90 -11.98 20.18
N ASP A 75 8.06 -12.54 21.05
CA ASP A 75 7.95 -14.00 21.22
C ASP A 75 7.03 -14.63 20.15
N CYS A 76 6.03 -13.88 19.68
CA CYS A 76 5.06 -14.35 18.70
C CYS A 76 4.61 -13.23 17.76
N LEU A 77 4.57 -13.55 16.46
CA LEU A 77 3.97 -12.74 15.41
C LEU A 77 2.79 -13.52 14.81
N VAL A 78 1.60 -12.93 14.84
CA VAL A 78 0.37 -13.56 14.34
C VAL A 78 -0.07 -12.87 13.05
N PHE A 79 -0.35 -13.67 12.02
CA PHE A 79 -1.03 -13.23 10.79
C PHE A 79 -2.50 -13.65 10.86
N THR A 80 -3.39 -12.77 10.42
CA THR A 80 -4.85 -12.99 10.42
C THR A 80 -5.49 -12.41 9.17
#